data_AF-A0A960P7S0-F1
#
_entry.id   AF-A0A960P7S0-F1
#
_cell.length_a   1.000
_cell.length_b   1.000
_cell.length_c   1.000
_cell.angle_alpha   90.00
_cell.angle_beta   90.00
_cell.angle_gamma   90.00
#
_symmetry.space_group_name_H-M   'P 1'
#
loop_
_entity.id
_entity.type
_entity.pdbx_description
1 polymer ?
#
loop_
_entity_poly.entity_id
_entity_poly.type
_entity_poly.pdbx_seq_one_letter_code
_entity_poly.pdbx_strand_id
1 'polypeptide(L)'
;MLVDNADVYGEQERGAAESLLGRVLSGRSGWADDLVLATKAGIRPGVPYDASGDHLVAACDASLRRLGVDHLDLYYQHRVDKRVPIEDTVGAMADLVTAGKVRYLGLSEASAATIRRAHAVHPISALQTEYSVFERHVERDILPTVRELGIGFVAYSPLG
;
A
#
# COMPACT_ATOMS: atom_id res chain seq x y z
N MET A 1 -10.54 -13.01 -3.60
CA MET A 1 -10.01 -12.23 -4.76
C MET A 1 -9.32 -10.97 -4.24
N LEU A 2 -8.20 -10.53 -4.82
CA LEU A 2 -7.54 -9.26 -4.42
C LEU A 2 -8.22 -8.07 -5.10
N VAL A 3 -8.54 -7.02 -4.34
CA VAL A 3 -9.00 -5.73 -4.85
C VAL A 3 -8.00 -4.66 -4.41
N ASP A 4 -7.30 -4.07 -5.38
CA ASP A 4 -6.29 -3.03 -5.16
C ASP A 4 -6.89 -1.64 -5.43
N ASN A 5 -6.73 -0.74 -4.46
CA ASN A 5 -7.23 0.63 -4.49
C ASN A 5 -6.18 1.61 -3.95
N ALA A 6 -6.50 2.90 -3.83
CA ALA A 6 -5.68 3.89 -3.14
C ALA A 6 -6.51 5.12 -2.71
N ASP A 7 -6.09 5.81 -1.66
CA ASP A 7 -6.74 7.03 -1.15
C ASP A 7 -6.71 8.21 -2.14
N VAL A 8 -5.83 8.15 -3.13
CA VAL A 8 -5.69 9.16 -4.17
C VAL A 8 -6.58 8.87 -5.39
N TYR A 9 -7.14 7.67 -5.51
CA TYR A 9 -7.95 7.30 -6.67
C TYR A 9 -9.34 7.95 -6.62
N GLY A 10 -9.71 8.59 -7.73
CA GLY A 10 -10.91 9.40 -7.91
C GLY A 10 -10.60 10.71 -8.63
N GLU A 11 -11.41 11.08 -9.63
CA GLU A 11 -11.17 12.29 -10.42
C GLU A 11 -11.55 13.59 -9.69
N GLN A 12 -12.69 13.58 -8.99
CA GLN A 12 -13.30 14.77 -8.39
C GLN A 12 -12.91 14.96 -6.92
N GLU A 13 -12.73 13.86 -6.20
CA GLU A 13 -12.43 13.85 -4.78
C GLU A 13 -11.48 12.69 -4.47
N ARG A 14 -10.51 12.95 -3.57
CA ARG A 14 -9.61 11.91 -3.05
C ARG A 14 -10.39 10.88 -2.26
N GLY A 15 -10.14 9.60 -2.55
CA GLY A 15 -10.80 8.49 -1.90
C GLY A 15 -12.19 8.19 -2.49
N ALA A 16 -12.60 8.85 -3.58
CA ALA A 16 -13.88 8.56 -4.22
C ALA A 16 -13.96 7.10 -4.70
N ALA A 17 -12.84 6.51 -5.13
CA ALA A 17 -12.78 5.09 -5.49
C ALA A 17 -12.98 4.16 -4.29
N GLU A 18 -12.39 4.49 -3.13
CA GLU A 18 -12.62 3.75 -1.88
C GLU A 18 -14.07 3.87 -1.42
N SER A 19 -14.65 5.08 -1.46
CA SER A 19 -16.06 5.31 -1.10
C SER A 19 -17.02 4.57 -2.04
N LEU A 20 -16.69 4.46 -3.34
CA LEU A 20 -17.46 3.66 -4.28
C LEU A 20 -17.39 2.17 -3.93
N LEU A 21 -16.19 1.65 -3.66
CA LEU A 21 -16.00 0.27 -3.26
C LEU A 21 -16.74 -0.02 -1.95
N GLY A 22 -16.68 0.87 -0.96
CA GLY A 22 -17.40 0.73 0.30
C GLY A 22 -18.92 0.60 0.13
N ARG A 23 -19.53 1.38 -0.78
CA ARG A 23 -20.96 1.23 -1.12
C ARG A 23 -21.29 -0.12 -1.76
N VAL A 24 -20.38 -0.66 -2.57
CA VAL A 24 -20.55 -1.99 -3.17
C VAL A 24 -20.48 -3.08 -2.10
N LEU A 25 -19.51 -2.98 -1.18
CA LEU A 25 -19.34 -3.91 -0.06
C LEU A 25 -20.56 -3.89 0.86
N SER A 26 -21.07 -2.70 1.23
CA SER A 26 -22.25 -2.58 2.09
C SER A 26 -23.52 -3.16 1.47
N GLY A 27 -23.61 -3.17 0.14
CA GLY A 27 -24.76 -3.73 -0.59
C GLY A 27 -24.71 -5.25 -0.78
N ARG A 28 -23.61 -5.92 -0.40
CA ARG A 28 -23.39 -7.35 -0.64
C ARG A 28 -22.78 -8.02 0.61
N SER A 29 -23.65 -8.53 1.48
CA SER A 29 -23.23 -9.24 2.70
C SER A 29 -22.24 -10.37 2.38
N GLY A 30 -21.19 -10.50 3.21
CA GLY A 30 -20.13 -11.51 3.09
C GLY A 30 -18.99 -11.17 2.11
N TRP A 31 -19.15 -10.17 1.23
CA TRP A 31 -18.09 -9.85 0.26
C TRP A 31 -16.82 -9.32 0.90
N ALA A 32 -16.94 -8.55 1.99
CA ALA A 32 -15.77 -8.07 2.70
C ALA A 32 -14.90 -9.23 3.26
N ASP A 33 -15.51 -10.37 3.59
CA ASP A 33 -14.80 -11.55 4.12
C ASP A 33 -14.16 -12.41 3.02
N ASP A 34 -14.72 -12.38 1.80
CA ASP A 34 -14.25 -13.16 0.64
C ASP A 34 -13.15 -12.45 -0.18
N LEU A 35 -12.93 -11.17 0.09
CA LEU A 35 -11.97 -10.32 -0.60
C LEU A 35 -10.72 -10.11 0.24
N VAL A 36 -9.60 -9.93 -0.47
CA VAL A 36 -8.39 -9.35 0.10
C VAL A 36 -8.42 -7.88 -0.28
N LEU A 37 -8.65 -7.00 0.68
CA LEU A 37 -8.76 -5.56 0.46
C LEU A 37 -7.39 -4.90 0.62
N ALA A 38 -6.89 -4.33 -0.48
CA ALA A 38 -5.65 -3.60 -0.51
C ALA A 38 -5.90 -2.10 -0.80
N THR A 39 -5.30 -1.22 -0.01
CA THR A 39 -5.27 0.22 -0.31
C THR A 39 -3.92 0.85 0.03
N LYS A 40 -3.75 2.11 -0.35
CA LYS A 40 -2.47 2.84 -0.25
C LYS A 40 -2.72 4.27 0.15
N ALA A 41 -1.73 4.86 0.82
CA ALA A 41 -1.71 6.29 1.08
C ALA A 41 -0.29 6.88 0.98
N GLY A 42 -0.24 8.20 1.10
CA GLY A 42 1.00 8.99 1.18
C GLY A 42 1.24 9.92 -0.01
N ILE A 43 0.46 9.80 -1.09
CA ILE A 43 0.48 10.78 -2.17
C ILE A 43 -0.36 11.99 -1.76
N ARG A 44 0.26 13.15 -1.56
CA ARG A 44 -0.41 14.45 -1.41
C ARG A 44 -0.19 15.32 -2.66
N PRO A 45 -0.97 16.39 -2.88
CA PRO A 45 -0.66 17.33 -3.95
C PRO A 45 0.73 17.93 -3.73
N GLY A 46 1.59 17.84 -4.74
CA GLY A 46 2.99 18.28 -4.68
C GLY A 46 3.98 17.16 -4.34
N VAL A 47 5.24 17.42 -4.67
CA VAL A 47 6.40 16.60 -4.28
C VAL A 47 7.24 17.45 -3.35
N PRO A 48 7.72 16.91 -2.21
CA PRO A 48 7.66 15.52 -1.77
C PRO A 48 6.26 15.05 -1.34
N TYR A 49 5.99 13.76 -1.59
CA TYR A 49 4.88 13.03 -0.99
C TYR A 49 4.99 13.05 0.53
N ASP A 50 3.89 12.84 1.25
CA ASP A 50 3.90 12.78 2.70
C ASP A 50 3.70 11.33 3.14
N ALA A 51 4.78 10.66 3.50
CA ALA A 51 4.72 9.33 4.08
C ALA A 51 5.23 9.33 5.52
N SER A 52 5.00 10.43 6.23
CA SER A 52 5.21 10.47 7.68
C SER A 52 4.28 9.47 8.38
N GLY A 53 4.74 8.92 9.50
CA GLY A 53 3.96 7.93 10.27
C GLY A 53 2.58 8.45 10.66
N ASP A 54 2.52 9.66 11.22
CA ASP A 54 1.26 10.32 11.60
C ASP A 54 0.28 10.45 10.43
N HIS A 55 0.79 10.80 9.24
CA HIS A 55 -0.04 10.91 8.05
C HIS A 55 -0.58 9.55 7.60
N LEU A 56 0.26 8.52 7.54
CA LEU A 56 -0.19 7.18 7.13
C LEU A 56 -1.18 6.57 8.11
N VAL A 57 -1.00 6.80 9.42
CA VAL A 57 -1.99 6.38 10.44
C VAL A 57 -3.33 7.07 10.22
N ALA A 58 -3.32 8.40 10.06
CA ALA A 58 -4.54 9.16 9.81
C ALA A 58 -5.23 8.78 8.48
N ALA A 59 -4.44 8.48 7.44
CA ALA A 59 -4.93 8.06 6.15
C ALA A 59 -5.55 6.65 6.20
N CYS A 60 -4.94 5.71 6.93
CA CYS A 60 -5.51 4.38 7.17
C CYS A 60 -6.89 4.49 7.82
N ASP A 61 -7.03 5.29 8.87
CA ASP A 61 -8.32 5.51 9.54
C ASP A 61 -9.36 6.12 8.60
N ALA A 62 -8.95 7.00 7.71
CA ALA A 62 -9.83 7.58 6.70
C ALA A 62 -10.25 6.55 5.64
N SER A 63 -9.34 5.67 5.20
CA SER A 63 -9.63 4.58 4.25
C SER A 63 -10.62 3.58 4.84
N LEU A 64 -10.42 3.14 6.10
CA LEU A 64 -11.35 2.25 6.80
C LEU A 64 -12.77 2.84 6.85
N ARG A 65 -12.89 4.13 7.18
CA ARG A 65 -14.18 4.84 7.17
C ARG A 65 -14.82 4.89 5.79
N ARG A 66 -14.06 5.20 4.73
CA ARG A 66 -14.59 5.28 3.35
C ARG A 66 -15.03 3.91 2.83
N LEU A 67 -14.28 2.86 3.15
CA LEU A 67 -14.57 1.48 2.78
C LEU A 67 -15.69 0.87 3.63
N GLY A 68 -15.94 1.39 4.83
CA GLY A 68 -16.93 0.86 5.76
C GLY A 68 -16.52 -0.51 6.32
N VAL A 69 -15.23 -0.70 6.59
CA VAL A 69 -14.65 -1.96 7.11
C VAL A 69 -13.80 -1.69 8.35
N ASP A 70 -13.65 -2.69 9.21
CA ASP A 70 -12.89 -2.57 10.47
C ASP A 70 -11.39 -2.81 10.29
N HIS A 71 -10.99 -3.49 9.22
CA HIS A 71 -9.60 -3.78 8.91
C HIS A 71 -9.34 -3.82 7.39
N LEU A 72 -8.08 -3.60 7.03
CA LEU A 72 -7.54 -3.84 5.69
C LEU A 72 -6.70 -5.12 5.70
N ASP A 73 -6.72 -5.89 4.62
CA ASP A 73 -5.79 -7.00 4.50
C ASP A 73 -4.38 -6.51 4.18
N LEU A 74 -4.25 -5.54 3.26
CA LEU A 74 -2.94 -5.04 2.82
C LEU A 74 -2.93 -3.52 2.72
N TYR A 75 -1.99 -2.88 3.41
CA TYR A 75 -1.84 -1.43 3.38
C TYR A 75 -0.46 -1.02 2.87
N TYR A 76 -0.44 -0.20 1.82
CA TYR A 76 0.79 0.25 1.20
C TYR A 76 1.16 1.69 1.58
N GLN A 77 2.45 1.93 1.78
CA GLN A 77 3.03 3.23 1.44
C GLN A 77 3.03 3.36 -0.09
N HIS A 78 2.27 4.31 -0.63
CA HIS A 78 2.07 4.45 -2.08
C HIS A 78 3.32 4.99 -2.79
N ARG A 79 4.04 5.92 -2.16
CA ARG A 79 5.31 6.46 -2.65
C ARG A 79 6.27 6.71 -1.50
N VAL A 80 7.56 6.48 -1.75
CA VAL A 80 8.62 6.75 -0.77
C VAL A 80 8.79 8.26 -0.56
N ASP A 81 8.66 8.71 0.68
CA ASP A 81 9.06 10.07 1.09
C ASP A 81 10.54 10.07 1.45
N LYS A 82 11.37 10.75 0.65
CA LYS A 82 12.82 10.79 0.85
C LYS A 82 13.28 11.64 2.05
N ARG A 83 12.37 12.40 2.67
CA ARG A 83 12.68 13.22 3.86
C ARG A 83 12.53 12.46 5.16
N VAL A 84 11.76 11.37 5.15
CA VAL A 84 11.45 10.56 6.33
C VAL A 84 12.27 9.28 6.24
N PRO A 85 13.02 8.89 7.28
CA PRO A 85 13.60 7.56 7.35
C PRO A 85 12.53 6.48 7.16
N ILE A 86 12.79 5.51 6.30
CA ILE A 86 11.81 4.45 6.00
C ILE A 86 11.43 3.66 7.26
N GLU A 87 12.35 3.58 8.23
CA GLU A 87 12.12 2.93 9.52
C GLU A 87 11.03 3.61 10.33
N ASP A 88 10.97 4.96 10.30
CA ASP A 88 9.95 5.72 11.01
C ASP A 88 8.58 5.52 10.35
N THR A 89 8.54 5.54 9.02
CA THR A 89 7.33 5.27 8.24
C THR A 89 6.80 3.86 8.51
N VAL A 90 7.65 2.84 8.40
CA VAL A 90 7.25 1.43 8.57
C VAL A 90 6.97 1.10 10.03
N GLY A 91 7.66 1.73 10.98
CA GLY A 91 7.37 1.60 12.40
C GLY A 91 5.93 2.03 12.72
N ALA A 92 5.51 3.21 12.25
CA ALA A 92 4.14 3.67 12.43
C ALA A 92 3.11 2.78 11.70
N MET A 93 3.46 2.24 10.52
CA MET A 93 2.59 1.27 9.83
C MET A 93 2.49 -0.05 10.61
N ALA A 94 3.54 -0.49 11.30
CA ALA A 94 3.52 -1.68 12.14
C ALA A 94 2.64 -1.52 13.38
N ASP A 95 2.51 -0.29 13.91
CA ASP A 95 1.56 0.00 14.97
C ASP A 95 0.10 -0.21 14.52
N LEU A 96 -0.22 0.06 13.24
CA LEU A 96 -1.55 -0.25 12.67
C LEU A 96 -1.82 -1.76 12.61
N VAL A 97 -0.78 -2.56 12.37
CA VAL A 97 -0.87 -4.03 12.42
C VAL A 97 -1.12 -4.50 13.84
N THR A 98 -0.36 -3.96 14.79
CA THR A 98 -0.52 -4.26 16.22
C THR A 98 -1.92 -3.87 16.72
N ALA A 99 -2.48 -2.77 16.21
CA ALA A 99 -3.84 -2.32 16.51
C ALA A 99 -4.94 -3.13 15.80
N GLY A 100 -4.60 -4.08 14.93
CA GLY A 100 -5.55 -4.91 14.18
C GLY A 100 -6.25 -4.21 13.01
N LYS A 101 -5.83 -2.98 12.67
CA LYS A 101 -6.40 -2.18 11.57
C LYS A 101 -5.92 -2.65 10.20
N VAL A 102 -4.75 -3.29 10.15
CA VAL A 102 -4.12 -3.79 8.93
C VAL A 102 -3.54 -5.18 9.21
N ARG A 103 -3.65 -6.13 8.27
CA ARG A 103 -3.03 -7.45 8.44
C ARG A 103 -1.61 -7.52 7.89
N TYR A 104 -1.39 -6.93 6.73
CA TYR A 104 -0.12 -6.99 6.01
C TYR A 104 0.32 -5.61 5.52
N LEU A 105 1.64 -5.37 5.52
CA LEU A 105 2.22 -4.14 5.01
C LEU A 105 2.78 -4.33 3.60
N GLY A 106 2.60 -3.31 2.77
CA GLY A 106 3.17 -3.25 1.44
C GLY A 106 3.97 -1.96 1.21
N LEU A 107 4.86 -2.00 0.23
CA LEU A 107 5.52 -0.81 -0.30
C LEU A 107 5.21 -0.67 -1.78
N SER A 108 5.22 0.56 -2.27
CA SER A 108 5.13 0.85 -3.68
C SER A 108 6.31 1.72 -4.09
N GLU A 109 6.91 1.38 -5.23
CA GLU A 109 7.92 2.20 -5.89
C GLU A 109 9.15 2.47 -5.00
N ALA A 110 9.61 1.41 -4.31
CA ALA A 110 10.73 1.47 -3.37
C ALA A 110 12.00 0.82 -3.96
N SER A 111 13.15 1.43 -3.68
CA SER A 111 14.45 0.86 -4.10
C SER A 111 14.79 -0.41 -3.31
N ALA A 112 15.64 -1.28 -3.86
CA ALA A 112 16.15 -2.47 -3.16
C ALA A 112 16.73 -2.15 -1.76
N ALA A 113 17.45 -1.03 -1.63
CA ALA A 113 18.00 -0.57 -0.35
C ALA A 113 16.90 -0.15 0.65
N THR A 114 15.88 0.57 0.17
CA THR A 114 14.71 0.96 0.96
C THR A 114 13.93 -0.28 1.43
N ILE A 115 13.71 -1.25 0.55
CA ILE A 115 12.98 -2.49 0.84
C ILE A 115 13.67 -3.27 1.98
N ARG A 116 14.99 -3.44 1.93
CA ARG A 116 15.74 -4.16 2.98
C ARG A 116 15.61 -3.50 4.34
N ARG A 117 15.75 -2.17 4.38
CA ARG A 117 15.61 -1.37 5.61
C ARG A 117 14.20 -1.44 6.19
N ALA A 118 13.19 -1.30 5.34
CA ALA A 118 11.79 -1.46 5.73
C ALA A 118 11.50 -2.85 6.31
N HIS A 119 11.91 -3.90 5.60
CA HIS A 119 11.65 -5.28 5.98
C HIS A 119 12.33 -5.68 7.29
N ALA A 120 13.46 -5.03 7.63
CA ALA A 120 14.13 -5.21 8.91
C ALA A 120 13.36 -4.63 10.11
N VAL A 121 12.48 -3.65 9.88
CA VAL A 121 11.61 -3.06 10.92
C VAL A 121 10.34 -3.88 11.09
N HIS A 122 9.65 -4.20 10.00
CA HIS A 122 8.47 -5.06 9.99
C HIS A 122 8.39 -5.82 8.66
N PRO A 123 7.99 -7.11 8.66
CA PRO A 123 7.86 -7.88 7.43
C PRO A 123 6.97 -7.21 6.39
N ILE A 124 7.57 -6.82 5.27
CA ILE A 124 6.84 -6.33 4.10
C ILE A 124 6.33 -7.53 3.32
N SER A 125 5.03 -7.61 3.08
CA SER A 125 4.38 -8.74 2.40
C SER A 125 4.35 -8.57 0.88
N ALA A 126 4.25 -7.33 0.39
CA ALA A 126 4.18 -7.05 -1.03
C ALA A 126 4.95 -5.78 -1.43
N LEU A 127 5.59 -5.84 -2.60
CA LEU A 127 6.09 -4.67 -3.32
C LEU A 127 5.28 -4.51 -4.60
N GLN A 128 4.66 -3.33 -4.80
CA GLN A 128 4.02 -2.96 -6.06
C GLN A 128 4.94 -2.01 -6.85
N THR A 129 5.28 -2.35 -8.10
CA THR A 129 6.17 -1.54 -8.95
C THR A 129 5.88 -1.82 -10.42
N GLU A 130 6.16 -0.87 -11.31
CA GLU A 130 6.01 -1.05 -12.75
C GLU A 130 6.85 -2.23 -13.25
N TYR A 131 6.22 -3.13 -14.00
CA TYR A 131 6.92 -4.22 -14.69
C TYR A 131 6.09 -4.75 -15.85
N SER A 132 6.69 -4.77 -17.04
CA SER A 132 6.07 -5.28 -18.25
C SER A 132 7.14 -5.80 -19.22
N VAL A 133 6.73 -6.26 -20.39
CA VAL A 133 7.69 -6.62 -21.46
C VAL A 133 8.48 -5.38 -21.94
N PHE A 134 7.92 -4.18 -21.73
CA PHE A 134 8.52 -2.91 -22.12
C PHE A 134 9.31 -2.22 -21.00
N GLU A 135 8.99 -2.52 -19.73
CA GLU A 135 9.65 -1.93 -18.56
C GLU A 135 10.19 -3.04 -17.64
N ARG A 136 11.52 -3.17 -17.58
CA ARG A 136 12.21 -4.32 -16.97
C ARG A 136 13.32 -3.92 -16.00
N HIS A 137 13.38 -2.64 -15.59
CA HIS A 137 14.42 -2.16 -14.67
C HIS A 137 14.48 -2.94 -13.34
N VAL A 138 13.33 -3.43 -12.87
CA VAL A 138 13.20 -4.20 -11.62
C VAL A 138 13.97 -5.52 -11.62
N GLU A 139 14.32 -6.09 -12.79
CA GLU A 139 14.99 -7.39 -12.87
C GLU A 139 16.41 -7.39 -12.29
N ARG A 140 17.07 -6.23 -12.29
CA ARG A 140 18.48 -6.10 -11.89
C ARG A 140 18.69 -6.29 -10.39
N ASP A 141 17.88 -5.61 -9.58
CA ASP A 141 18.11 -5.46 -8.14
C ASP A 141 16.84 -5.65 -7.29
N ILE A 142 15.68 -5.20 -7.78
CA ILE A 142 14.41 -5.31 -7.06
C ILE A 142 13.90 -6.75 -7.02
N LEU A 143 13.74 -7.43 -8.16
CA LEU A 143 13.25 -8.82 -8.23
C LEU A 143 14.14 -9.80 -7.44
N PRO A 144 15.48 -9.74 -7.52
CA PRO A 144 16.34 -10.53 -6.64
C PRO A 144 16.10 -10.24 -5.16
N THR A 145 15.98 -8.95 -4.78
CA THR A 145 15.79 -8.54 -3.38
C THR A 145 14.46 -9.04 -2.81
N VAL A 146 13.34 -8.86 -3.53
CA VAL A 146 12.03 -9.34 -3.04
C VAL A 146 11.96 -10.86 -2.96
N ARG A 147 12.62 -11.59 -3.88
CA ARG A 147 12.72 -13.06 -3.81
C ARG A 147 13.52 -13.52 -2.61
N GLU A 148 14.67 -12.89 -2.35
CA GLU A 148 15.53 -13.21 -1.20
C GLU A 148 14.78 -13.01 0.13
N LEU A 149 14.00 -11.94 0.24
CA LEU A 149 13.25 -11.58 1.45
C LEU A 149 11.87 -12.26 1.54
N GLY A 150 11.47 -13.07 0.55
CA GLY A 150 10.15 -13.72 0.53
C GLY A 150 8.97 -12.75 0.35
N ILE A 151 9.19 -11.59 -0.28
CA ILE A 151 8.20 -10.54 -0.52
C ILE A 151 7.49 -10.81 -1.86
N GLY A 152 6.16 -10.74 -1.87
CA GLY A 152 5.37 -10.82 -3.10
C GLY A 152 5.63 -9.64 -4.02
N PHE A 153 5.72 -9.87 -5.33
CA PHE A 153 5.87 -8.80 -6.32
C PHE A 153 4.56 -8.60 -7.08
N VAL A 154 4.04 -7.38 -7.08
CA VAL A 154 2.79 -6.99 -7.76
C VAL A 154 3.13 -6.02 -8.89
N ALA A 155 3.08 -6.49 -10.13
CA ALA A 155 3.34 -5.65 -11.30
C ALA A 155 2.13 -4.75 -11.60
N TYR A 156 2.33 -3.43 -11.70
CA TYR A 156 1.36 -2.55 -12.34
C TYR A 156 1.79 -2.23 -13.78
N SER A 157 0.84 -1.76 -14.60
CA SER A 157 1.00 -1.53 -16.04
C SER A 157 1.63 -2.73 -16.80
N PRO A 158 1.17 -3.97 -16.57
CA PRO A 158 1.82 -5.15 -17.15
C PRO A 158 1.71 -5.23 -18.69
N LEU A 159 0.84 -4.42 -19.29
CA LEU A 159 0.60 -4.36 -20.74
C LEU A 159 1.12 -3.07 -21.41
N GLY A 160 1.72 -2.15 -20.66
CA GLY A 160 2.03 -0.78 -21.11
C GLY A 160 0.87 0.17 -20.82
#